data_AF-A0A1E3NKL5-F1
#
_entry.id   AF-A0A1E3NKL5-F1
#
_cell.length_a   1.000
_cell.length_b   1.000
_cell.length_c   1.000
_cell.angle_alpha   90.00
_cell.angle_beta   90.00
_cell.angle_gamma   90.00
#
_symmetry.space_group_name_H-M   'P 1'
#
loop_
_entity.id
_entity.type
_entity.pdbx_description
1 polymer ?
#
loop_
_entity_poly.entity_id
_entity_poly.type
_entity_poly.pdbx_seq_one_letter_code
_entity_poly.pdbx_strand_id
1 'polypeptide(L)'
;MPLPGAPLHMTTLNQVQLDELHLLEKKLVRKWVFWEEEDDITVIAEQNEIRKQCDSIVEQIDQCIDNNHASEKLVLFMGRFYLEDKSLAPWTSTKSKNISTRFFQRIVADANMKEKCESFIVDKIHNTLQEMKSANLSSEVNSSGYKKTSKLKIGGKLIGSTYTKMLDKMEKFKNDHLTELGHLHFLIEKTDMEKNWRYILPLLLALLDDTDVLVKREAALLLDMICLKLAIIEPIPANIIIKSQTMPLFKTAIQPLLLALPSLTPETKSVEILLPAYKAIFDLFQVSITDKLEFYNSMSALLNDTLLPSIGKCKDYAQVSLELTLILQEFLQRCGDFSKVLTKQVIYTLLTVLMDPYISFAPAVVSAILLVIQECMASNSAESRKRFKYDVLGCMGILKRRLQNRENHLDANIEGQIEVLVNCVNI
;
A
#
# COMPACT_ATOMS: atom_id res chain seq x y z
N MET A 1 15.56 -33.78 53.87
CA MET A 1 15.39 -34.44 52.57
C MET A 1 14.30 -33.72 51.79
N PRO A 2 14.63 -32.89 50.80
CA PRO A 2 13.69 -32.47 49.77
C PRO A 2 13.82 -33.39 48.54
N LEU A 3 12.67 -33.75 47.96
CA LEU A 3 12.57 -34.60 46.77
C LEU A 3 13.13 -33.89 45.51
N PRO A 4 13.66 -34.67 44.54
CA PRO A 4 14.30 -34.13 43.35
C PRO A 4 13.30 -33.79 42.23
N GLY A 5 13.61 -32.69 41.54
CA GLY A 5 13.29 -32.37 40.15
C GLY A 5 12.01 -32.95 39.53
N ALA A 6 10.94 -32.15 39.50
CA ALA A 6 10.01 -32.21 38.38
C ALA A 6 10.67 -31.52 37.17
N PRO A 7 10.75 -32.15 36.00
CA PRO A 7 11.26 -31.49 34.81
C PRO A 7 10.29 -30.37 34.44
N LEU A 8 10.81 -29.16 34.27
CA LEU A 8 10.16 -28.10 33.49
C LEU A 8 9.80 -28.74 32.14
N HIS A 9 8.52 -29.00 31.91
CA HIS A 9 8.04 -29.47 30.62
C HIS A 9 8.46 -28.44 29.57
N MET A 10 9.42 -28.80 28.72
CA MET A 10 9.74 -28.04 27.53
C MET A 10 8.49 -28.03 26.64
N THR A 11 7.85 -26.87 26.53
CA THR A 11 6.84 -26.52 25.53
C THR A 11 7.52 -26.34 24.17
N THR A 12 8.11 -27.42 23.66
CA THR A 12 8.58 -27.53 22.28
C THR A 12 7.50 -28.23 21.47
N LEU A 13 7.19 -27.70 20.28
CA LEU A 13 6.45 -28.45 19.26
C LEU A 13 7.03 -29.86 19.16
N ASN A 14 6.17 -30.88 19.13
CA ASN A 14 6.65 -32.25 18.99
C ASN A 14 7.31 -32.44 17.60
N GLN A 15 8.07 -33.53 17.43
CA GLN A 15 8.80 -33.78 16.18
C GLN A 15 7.87 -33.82 14.95
N VAL A 16 6.65 -34.35 15.12
CA VAL A 16 5.65 -34.42 14.04
C VAL A 16 5.22 -33.02 13.59
N GLN A 17 4.97 -32.11 14.54
CA GLN A 17 4.62 -30.72 14.25
C GLN A 17 5.78 -29.96 13.59
N LEU A 18 7.02 -30.26 13.97
CA LEU A 18 8.21 -29.69 13.31
C LEU A 18 8.37 -30.17 11.87
N ASP A 19 8.07 -31.45 11.60
CA ASP A 19 8.12 -32.02 10.26
C ASP A 19 6.99 -31.46 9.37
N GLU A 20 5.79 -31.28 9.93
CA GLU A 20 4.66 -30.60 9.27
C GLU A 20 4.97 -29.15 8.93
N LEU A 21 5.55 -28.41 9.89
CA LEU A 21 6.00 -27.03 9.67
C LEU A 21 7.02 -26.96 8.53
N HIS A 22 8.00 -27.86 8.52
CA HIS A 22 9.03 -27.88 7.47
C HIS A 22 8.45 -28.22 6.09
N LEU A 23 7.47 -29.13 6.02
CA LEU A 23 6.77 -29.43 4.78
C LEU A 23 5.98 -28.21 4.28
N LEU A 24 5.29 -27.52 5.17
CA LEU A 24 4.52 -26.33 4.83
C LEU A 24 5.42 -25.16 4.40
N GLU A 25 6.59 -24.98 5.03
CA GLU A 25 7.58 -23.99 4.62
C GLU A 25 8.00 -24.17 3.16
N LYS A 26 8.14 -25.41 2.69
CA LYS A 26 8.45 -25.71 1.28
C LYS A 26 7.27 -25.39 0.36
N LYS A 27 6.03 -25.62 0.81
CA LYS A 27 4.83 -25.28 0.02
C LYS A 27 4.62 -23.76 -0.11
N LEU A 28 5.13 -22.98 0.83
CA LEU A 28 5.06 -21.51 0.80
C LEU A 28 5.99 -20.89 -0.27
N VAL A 29 7.05 -21.61 -0.67
CA VAL A 29 7.95 -21.24 -1.78
C VAL A 29 7.27 -21.65 -3.09
N ARG A 30 6.53 -20.73 -3.69
CA ARG A 30 5.77 -20.98 -4.92
C ARG A 30 5.35 -19.70 -5.62
N LYS A 31 4.84 -19.85 -6.85
CA LYS A 31 4.09 -18.80 -7.52
C LYS A 31 2.74 -18.61 -6.83
N TRP A 32 2.58 -17.44 -6.23
CA TRP A 32 1.35 -16.98 -5.60
C TRP A 32 0.55 -16.12 -6.57
N VAL A 33 -0.76 -16.32 -6.57
CA VAL A 33 -1.72 -15.58 -7.41
C VAL A 33 -2.47 -14.65 -6.48
N PHE A 34 -2.41 -13.36 -6.75
CA PHE A 34 -3.04 -12.35 -5.90
C PHE A 34 -4.48 -12.05 -6.31
N TRP A 35 -4.93 -12.50 -7.48
CA TRP A 35 -6.25 -12.15 -8.00
C TRP A 35 -6.89 -13.27 -8.79
N GLU A 36 -8.18 -13.48 -8.56
CA GLU A 36 -8.90 -14.66 -9.05
C GLU A 36 -9.26 -14.61 -10.53
N GLU A 37 -9.40 -13.41 -11.12
CA GLU A 37 -9.95 -13.24 -12.48
C GLU A 37 -9.02 -13.70 -13.62
N GLU A 38 -7.73 -13.89 -13.36
CA GLU A 38 -6.72 -14.18 -14.40
C GLU A 38 -6.28 -15.65 -14.47
N ASP A 39 -6.66 -16.49 -13.50
CA ASP A 39 -5.98 -17.76 -13.26
C ASP A 39 -6.89 -18.99 -13.20
N ASP A 40 -6.27 -20.15 -13.43
CA ASP A 40 -6.91 -21.46 -13.42
C ASP A 40 -7.51 -21.75 -12.02
N ILE A 41 -8.81 -22.08 -11.98
CA ILE A 41 -9.56 -22.44 -10.77
C ILE A 41 -8.81 -23.49 -9.92
N THR A 42 -8.04 -24.37 -10.58
CA THR A 42 -7.23 -25.38 -9.88
C THR A 42 -6.09 -24.78 -9.05
N VAL A 43 -5.43 -23.72 -9.53
CA VAL A 43 -4.36 -23.02 -8.81
C VAL A 43 -4.91 -22.32 -7.57
N ILE A 44 -6.08 -21.68 -7.71
CA ILE A 44 -6.76 -21.01 -6.59
C ILE A 44 -7.19 -22.03 -5.53
N ALA A 45 -7.73 -23.18 -5.95
CA ALA A 45 -8.11 -24.25 -5.05
C ALA A 45 -6.91 -24.79 -4.26
N GLU A 46 -5.75 -24.97 -4.93
CA GLU A 46 -4.53 -25.43 -4.28
C GLU A 46 -3.98 -24.41 -3.26
N GLN A 47 -3.97 -23.11 -3.61
CA GLN A 47 -3.55 -22.04 -2.71
C GLN A 47 -4.47 -21.93 -1.49
N ASN A 48 -5.78 -22.09 -1.69
CA ASN A 48 -6.77 -22.11 -0.62
C ASN A 48 -6.55 -23.28 0.35
N GLU A 49 -6.17 -24.44 -0.16
CA GLU A 49 -5.86 -25.61 0.66
C GLU A 49 -4.57 -25.40 1.49
N ILE A 50 -3.53 -24.82 0.88
CA ILE A 50 -2.31 -24.45 1.61
C ILE A 50 -2.62 -23.43 2.71
N ARG A 51 -3.43 -22.41 2.41
CA ARG A 51 -3.84 -21.41 3.39
C ARG A 51 -4.57 -22.03 4.58
N LYS A 52 -5.45 -23.01 4.36
CA LYS A 52 -6.11 -23.75 5.45
C LYS A 52 -5.11 -24.56 6.30
N GLN A 53 -4.11 -25.16 5.66
CA GLN A 53 -3.03 -25.87 6.36
C GLN A 53 -2.20 -24.90 7.22
N CYS A 54 -1.88 -23.71 6.69
CA CYS A 54 -1.25 -22.63 7.45
C CYS A 54 -2.09 -22.24 8.66
N ASP A 55 -3.39 -21.97 8.47
CA ASP A 55 -4.30 -21.58 9.56
C ASP A 55 -4.32 -22.62 10.69
N SER A 56 -4.40 -23.91 10.34
CA SER A 56 -4.37 -25.01 11.31
C SER A 56 -3.08 -25.04 12.11
N ILE A 57 -1.92 -24.95 11.44
CA ILE A 57 -0.61 -24.99 12.13
C ILE A 57 -0.41 -23.74 12.99
N VAL A 58 -0.79 -22.56 12.49
CA VAL A 58 -0.71 -21.30 13.24
C VAL A 58 -1.59 -21.34 14.51
N GLU A 59 -2.77 -21.97 14.45
CA GLU A 59 -3.60 -22.21 15.63
C GLU A 59 -2.97 -23.17 16.63
N GLN A 60 -2.41 -24.28 16.17
CA GLN A 60 -1.71 -25.22 17.05
C GLN A 60 -0.54 -24.52 17.76
N ILE A 61 0.20 -23.70 17.02
CA ILE A 61 1.28 -22.88 17.58
C ILE A 61 0.72 -21.97 18.68
N ASP A 62 -0.36 -21.20 18.43
CA ASP A 62 -0.97 -20.31 19.44
C ASP A 62 -1.41 -21.02 20.72
N GLN A 63 -1.87 -22.27 20.61
CA GLN A 63 -2.28 -23.09 21.76
C GLN A 63 -1.09 -23.62 22.58
N CYS A 64 0.08 -23.77 21.96
CA CYS A 64 1.25 -24.41 22.58
C CYS A 64 2.30 -23.43 23.11
N ILE A 65 2.21 -22.13 22.81
CA ILE A 65 3.25 -21.16 23.18
C ILE A 65 3.14 -20.75 24.64
N ASP A 66 4.20 -21.05 25.40
CA ASP A 66 4.50 -20.38 26.65
C ASP A 66 5.23 -19.05 26.39
N ASN A 67 4.88 -18.02 27.17
CA ASN A 67 5.35 -16.63 27.00
C ASN A 67 6.88 -16.45 27.02
N ASN A 68 7.66 -17.46 27.41
CA ASN A 68 9.08 -17.30 27.72
C ASN A 68 10.05 -17.87 26.67
N HIS A 69 9.64 -18.75 25.75
CA HIS A 69 10.56 -19.39 24.79
C HIS A 69 9.96 -19.55 23.39
N ALA A 70 10.36 -18.69 22.45
CA ALA A 70 10.12 -18.89 21.02
C ALA A 70 11.42 -19.29 20.31
N SER A 71 11.40 -20.42 19.60
CA SER A 71 12.53 -20.85 18.79
C SER A 71 12.65 -20.01 17.52
N GLU A 72 13.86 -19.95 16.94
CA GLU A 72 14.11 -19.27 15.65
C GLU A 72 13.11 -19.72 14.57
N LYS A 73 12.92 -21.04 14.42
CA LYS A 73 11.99 -21.60 13.42
C LYS A 73 10.56 -21.09 13.60
N LEU A 74 10.07 -21.04 14.85
CA LEU A 74 8.73 -20.52 15.14
C LEU A 74 8.63 -19.04 14.80
N VAL A 75 9.61 -18.24 15.20
CA VAL A 75 9.65 -16.80 14.90
C VAL A 75 9.63 -16.56 13.39
N LEU A 76 10.46 -17.28 12.64
CA LEU A 76 10.54 -17.14 11.19
C LEU A 76 9.25 -17.61 10.51
N PHE A 77 8.64 -18.71 10.96
CA PHE A 77 7.37 -19.18 10.41
C PHE A 77 6.23 -18.18 10.67
N MET A 78 6.07 -17.75 11.93
CA MET A 78 5.04 -16.78 12.31
C MET A 78 5.23 -15.41 11.64
N GLY A 79 6.49 -15.01 11.42
CA GLY A 79 6.85 -13.77 10.71
C GLY A 79 6.23 -13.66 9.31
N ARG A 80 6.05 -14.76 8.58
CA ARG A 80 5.44 -14.78 7.24
C ARG A 80 3.99 -14.33 7.21
N PHE A 81 3.29 -14.43 8.34
CA PHE A 81 1.88 -14.08 8.51
C PHE A 81 1.70 -12.72 9.21
N TYR A 82 2.79 -12.08 9.63
CA TYR A 82 2.77 -10.79 10.32
C TYR A 82 2.62 -9.65 9.29
N LEU A 83 1.38 -9.40 8.87
CA LEU A 83 1.02 -8.46 7.80
C LEU A 83 -0.16 -7.61 8.24
N GLU A 84 -0.32 -6.43 7.62
CA GLU A 84 -1.48 -5.57 7.86
C GLU A 84 -2.80 -6.24 7.45
N ASP A 85 -3.88 -5.82 8.10
CA ASP A 85 -5.23 -6.32 7.79
C ASP A 85 -5.60 -6.10 6.31
N LYS A 86 -5.20 -4.94 5.76
CA LYS A 86 -5.40 -4.56 4.35
C LYS A 86 -4.51 -5.30 3.34
N SER A 87 -3.58 -6.16 3.79
CA SER A 87 -2.74 -6.98 2.90
C SER A 87 -3.58 -8.00 2.13
N LEU A 88 -3.30 -8.13 0.82
CA LEU A 88 -3.93 -9.11 -0.07
C LEU A 88 -3.08 -10.38 -0.26
N ALA A 89 -2.08 -10.60 0.60
CA ALA A 89 -1.20 -11.75 0.50
C ALA A 89 -1.98 -13.09 0.49
N PRO A 90 -1.89 -13.90 -0.58
CA PRO A 90 -2.76 -15.06 -0.78
C PRO A 90 -2.44 -16.25 0.13
N TRP A 91 -1.24 -16.29 0.73
CA TRP A 91 -0.84 -17.36 1.65
C TRP A 91 -1.38 -17.19 3.07
N THR A 92 -2.03 -16.05 3.36
CA THR A 92 -2.52 -15.74 4.71
C THR A 92 -4.03 -15.51 4.71
N SER A 93 -4.63 -15.68 5.88
CA SER A 93 -6.02 -15.36 6.17
C SER A 93 -6.06 -14.31 7.29
N THR A 94 -7.19 -13.62 7.47
CA THR A 94 -7.39 -12.72 8.61
C THR A 94 -7.12 -13.43 9.95
N LYS A 95 -7.42 -14.73 10.02
CA LYS A 95 -7.18 -15.56 11.19
C LYS A 95 -5.68 -15.75 11.45
N SER A 96 -4.91 -16.19 10.45
CA SER A 96 -3.45 -16.34 10.57
C SER A 96 -2.75 -15.02 10.89
N LYS A 97 -3.18 -13.91 10.27
CA LYS A 97 -2.66 -12.56 10.60
C LYS A 97 -2.89 -12.23 12.07
N ASN A 98 -4.12 -12.36 12.56
CA ASN A 98 -4.47 -12.06 13.95
C ASN A 98 -3.68 -12.93 14.96
N ILE A 99 -3.49 -14.20 14.65
CA ILE A 99 -2.69 -15.09 15.50
C ILE A 99 -1.22 -14.67 15.49
N SER A 100 -0.64 -14.38 14.32
CA SER A 100 0.74 -13.88 14.21
C SER A 100 0.93 -12.55 14.93
N THR A 101 -0.03 -11.64 14.82
CA THR A 101 0.01 -10.36 15.53
C THR A 101 0.03 -10.56 17.04
N ARG A 102 -0.86 -11.43 17.56
CA ARG A 102 -0.87 -11.76 19.00
C ARG A 102 0.41 -12.48 19.44
N PHE A 103 0.95 -13.38 18.61
CA PHE A 103 2.22 -14.06 18.86
C PHE A 103 3.34 -13.06 19.11
N PHE A 104 3.54 -12.12 18.17
CA PHE A 104 4.60 -11.12 18.32
C PHE A 104 4.32 -10.14 19.44
N GLN A 105 3.06 -9.73 19.67
CA GLN A 105 2.71 -8.88 20.82
C GLN A 105 3.10 -9.51 22.16
N ARG A 106 2.92 -10.83 22.34
CA ARG A 106 3.33 -11.53 23.55
C ARG A 106 4.85 -11.63 23.69
N ILE A 107 5.54 -12.01 22.61
CA ILE A 107 6.98 -12.29 22.66
C ILE A 107 7.82 -11.01 22.77
N VAL A 108 7.44 -9.94 22.05
CA VAL A 108 8.20 -8.68 22.07
C VAL A 108 7.94 -7.84 23.33
N ALA A 109 7.07 -8.29 24.23
CA ALA A 109 6.88 -7.68 25.54
C ALA A 109 8.13 -7.83 26.43
N ASP A 110 8.91 -8.91 26.24
CA ASP A 110 10.24 -9.08 26.84
C ASP A 110 11.30 -8.48 25.90
N ALA A 111 12.07 -7.51 26.41
CA ALA A 111 13.13 -6.84 25.66
C ALA A 111 14.22 -7.80 25.14
N ASN A 112 14.59 -8.83 25.91
CA ASN A 112 15.59 -9.82 25.49
C ASN A 112 15.04 -10.69 24.36
N MET A 113 13.75 -11.05 24.42
CA MET A 113 13.11 -11.83 23.35
C MET A 113 12.89 -10.99 22.11
N LYS A 114 12.56 -9.71 22.26
CA LYS A 114 12.49 -8.76 21.15
C LYS A 114 13.81 -8.68 20.39
N GLU A 115 14.93 -8.52 21.08
CA GLU A 115 16.26 -8.46 20.45
C GLU A 115 16.63 -9.77 19.74
N LYS A 116 16.30 -10.93 20.35
CA LYS A 116 16.49 -12.23 19.69
C LYS A 116 15.63 -12.39 18.44
N CYS A 117 14.36 -12.00 18.50
CA CYS A 117 13.46 -12.05 17.33
C CYS A 117 13.96 -11.14 16.22
N GLU A 118 14.39 -9.94 16.56
CA GLU A 118 15.03 -9.01 15.61
C GLU A 118 16.25 -9.68 14.95
N SER A 119 17.15 -10.29 15.73
CA SER A 119 18.33 -10.98 15.18
C SER A 119 17.95 -12.08 14.18
N PHE A 120 17.02 -12.97 14.54
CA PHE A 120 16.58 -14.07 13.66
C PHE A 120 16.02 -13.54 12.33
N ILE A 121 15.20 -12.49 12.41
CA ILE A 121 14.56 -11.90 11.23
C ILE A 121 15.58 -11.14 10.37
N VAL A 122 16.51 -10.41 11.00
CA VAL A 122 17.60 -9.73 10.30
C VAL A 122 18.50 -10.74 9.59
N ASP A 123 18.85 -11.85 10.22
CA ASP A 123 19.66 -12.90 9.61
C ASP A 123 18.95 -13.53 8.41
N LYS A 124 17.64 -13.77 8.54
CA LYS A 124 16.81 -14.28 7.44
C LYS A 124 16.79 -13.32 6.25
N ILE A 125 16.50 -12.04 6.47
CA ILE A 125 16.48 -11.02 5.40
C ILE A 125 17.89 -10.81 4.82
N HIS A 126 18.94 -10.87 5.65
CA HIS A 126 20.31 -10.80 5.16
C HIS A 126 20.61 -11.91 4.16
N ASN A 127 20.21 -13.15 4.46
CA ASN A 127 20.39 -14.29 3.56
C ASN A 127 19.62 -14.08 2.24
N THR A 128 18.36 -13.64 2.30
CA THR A 128 17.57 -13.27 1.10
C THR A 128 18.28 -12.22 0.24
N LEU A 129 18.87 -11.18 0.86
CA LEU A 129 19.61 -10.15 0.13
C LEU A 129 20.92 -10.67 -0.48
N GLN A 130 21.61 -11.63 0.16
CA GLN A 130 22.78 -12.27 -0.44
C GLN A 130 22.39 -13.13 -1.65
N GLU A 131 21.27 -13.84 -1.57
CA GLU A 131 20.73 -14.61 -2.70
C GLU A 131 20.38 -13.68 -3.86
N MET A 132 19.69 -12.57 -3.60
CA MET A 132 19.40 -11.52 -4.59
C MET A 132 20.67 -11.01 -5.27
N LYS A 133 21.70 -10.71 -4.48
CA LYS A 133 23.00 -10.24 -4.98
C LYS A 133 23.71 -11.30 -5.82
N SER A 134 23.69 -12.57 -5.38
CA SER A 134 24.29 -13.69 -6.11
C SER A 134 23.60 -13.93 -7.46
N ALA A 135 22.28 -13.68 -7.54
CA ALA A 135 21.50 -13.77 -8.77
C ALA A 135 21.79 -12.63 -9.77
N ASN A 136 22.55 -11.61 -9.35
CA ASN A 136 22.78 -10.33 -10.04
C ASN A 136 21.50 -9.53 -10.28
N LEU A 137 20.56 -9.59 -9.33
CA LEU A 137 19.42 -8.69 -9.30
C LEU A 137 19.90 -7.36 -8.69
N SER A 138 19.89 -6.28 -9.48
CA SER A 138 20.48 -4.99 -9.11
C SER A 138 19.63 -4.27 -8.07
N SER A 139 20.23 -3.87 -6.94
CA SER A 139 19.66 -2.84 -6.08
C SER A 139 20.16 -1.45 -6.52
N GLU A 140 19.27 -0.46 -6.66
CA GLU A 140 19.64 0.95 -6.93
C GLU A 140 20.41 1.60 -5.75
N VAL A 141 20.59 0.85 -4.66
CA VAL A 141 21.19 1.28 -3.40
C VAL A 141 22.46 0.48 -3.08
N ASN A 142 23.40 1.12 -2.37
CA ASN A 142 24.61 0.48 -1.88
C ASN A 142 24.32 -0.42 -0.66
N SER A 143 25.33 -1.17 -0.21
CA SER A 143 25.20 -2.08 0.95
C SER A 143 24.86 -1.37 2.27
N SER A 144 24.98 -0.05 2.33
CA SER A 144 24.64 0.78 3.48
C SER A 144 23.26 1.42 3.36
N GLY A 145 22.49 1.12 2.31
CA GLY A 145 21.15 1.67 2.11
C GLY A 145 21.12 3.12 1.58
N TYR A 146 22.19 3.60 0.95
CA TYR A 146 22.20 4.90 0.26
C TYR A 146 22.05 4.70 -1.24
N LYS A 147 21.41 5.66 -1.93
CA LYS A 147 21.33 5.68 -3.39
C LYS A 147 22.72 5.56 -4.03
N LYS A 148 22.90 4.63 -4.98
CA LYS A 148 24.16 4.54 -5.75
C LYS A 148 24.28 5.77 -6.65
N THR A 149 25.37 6.51 -6.50
CA THR A 149 25.71 7.68 -7.35
C THR A 149 26.39 7.28 -8.66
N SER A 150 26.88 6.04 -8.76
CA SER A 150 27.42 5.47 -10.00
C SER A 150 26.27 5.18 -10.96
N LYS A 151 26.16 5.99 -12.01
CA LYS A 151 25.17 5.87 -13.08
C LYS A 151 24.99 4.41 -13.54
N LEU A 152 23.73 4.06 -13.74
CA LEU A 152 23.27 3.04 -14.68
C LEU A 152 24.22 2.99 -15.90
N LYS A 153 24.61 1.79 -16.32
CA LYS A 153 25.04 1.57 -17.71
C LYS A 153 23.83 1.81 -18.62
N ILE A 154 23.44 3.06 -18.80
CA ILE A 154 22.53 3.50 -19.86
C ILE A 154 23.32 3.30 -21.15
N GLY A 155 23.12 2.17 -21.81
CA GLY A 155 23.85 1.84 -23.04
C GLY A 155 23.90 0.36 -23.40
N GLY A 156 23.63 -0.55 -22.46
CA GLY A 156 23.39 -1.94 -22.81
C GLY A 156 21.98 -2.09 -23.36
N LYS A 157 21.79 -2.07 -24.68
CA LYS A 157 20.52 -2.54 -25.28
C LYS A 157 20.30 -3.98 -24.78
N LEU A 158 19.42 -4.17 -23.80
CA LEU A 158 18.94 -5.49 -23.39
C LEU A 158 18.07 -6.02 -24.54
N ILE A 159 18.69 -6.68 -25.51
CA ILE A 159 18.03 -7.26 -26.68
C ILE A 159 17.67 -8.72 -26.37
N GLY A 160 16.38 -9.05 -26.45
CA GLY A 160 15.87 -10.42 -26.45
C GLY A 160 16.29 -11.24 -25.23
N SER A 161 17.13 -12.25 -25.45
CA SER A 161 17.41 -13.32 -24.48
C SER A 161 17.98 -12.89 -23.12
N THR A 162 18.69 -11.76 -23.04
CA THR A 162 19.25 -11.27 -21.77
C THR A 162 18.17 -10.63 -20.89
N TYR A 163 17.19 -9.96 -21.50
CA TYR A 163 16.04 -9.38 -20.79
C TYR A 163 15.14 -10.47 -20.22
N THR A 164 14.79 -11.48 -21.03
CA THR A 164 13.97 -12.61 -20.58
C THR A 164 14.62 -13.37 -19.43
N LYS A 165 15.93 -13.67 -19.53
CA LYS A 165 16.67 -14.33 -18.43
C LYS A 165 16.70 -13.51 -17.14
N MET A 166 16.67 -12.18 -17.23
CA MET A 166 16.59 -11.31 -16.06
C MET A 166 15.20 -11.38 -15.44
N LEU A 167 14.15 -11.35 -16.25
CA LEU A 167 12.76 -11.52 -15.79
C LEU A 167 12.55 -12.88 -15.13
N ASP A 168 13.05 -13.97 -15.71
CA ASP A 168 12.92 -15.32 -15.13
C ASP A 168 13.59 -15.41 -13.75
N LYS A 169 14.75 -14.77 -13.59
CA LYS A 169 15.44 -14.69 -12.29
C LYS A 169 14.67 -13.87 -11.27
N MET A 170 14.04 -12.78 -11.70
CA MET A 170 13.24 -11.93 -10.84
C MET A 170 11.95 -12.63 -10.42
N GLU A 171 11.27 -13.33 -11.35
CA GLU A 171 10.10 -14.14 -11.05
C GLU A 171 10.45 -15.29 -10.09
N LYS A 172 11.60 -15.95 -10.30
CA LYS A 172 12.08 -16.98 -9.37
C LYS A 172 12.34 -16.38 -7.98
N PHE A 173 13.09 -15.28 -7.90
CA PHE A 173 13.37 -14.61 -6.63
C PHE A 173 12.08 -14.22 -5.90
N LYS A 174 11.09 -13.69 -6.61
CA LYS A 174 9.76 -13.42 -6.07
C LYS A 174 9.15 -14.70 -5.50
N ASN A 175 9.03 -15.76 -6.28
CA ASN A 175 8.38 -17.00 -5.85
C ASN A 175 9.06 -17.63 -4.61
N ASP A 176 10.37 -17.46 -4.49
CA ASP A 176 11.16 -18.01 -3.39
C ASP A 176 11.07 -17.17 -2.10
N HIS A 177 10.78 -15.86 -2.21
CA HIS A 177 10.91 -14.92 -1.08
C HIS A 177 9.72 -13.99 -0.87
N LEU A 178 8.60 -14.16 -1.56
CA LEU A 178 7.47 -13.25 -1.42
C LEU A 178 6.88 -13.25 0.00
N THR A 179 6.92 -14.40 0.70
CA THR A 179 6.45 -14.49 2.09
C THR A 179 7.30 -13.70 3.08
N GLU A 180 8.50 -13.25 2.68
CA GLU A 180 9.38 -12.42 3.51
C GLU A 180 8.85 -10.99 3.67
N LEU A 181 7.77 -10.62 2.97
CA LEU A 181 6.99 -9.40 3.21
C LEU A 181 6.59 -9.25 4.69
N GLY A 182 6.19 -10.34 5.36
CA GLY A 182 5.80 -10.29 6.77
C GLY A 182 6.98 -10.07 7.72
N HIS A 183 8.17 -10.58 7.38
CA HIS A 183 9.40 -10.30 8.10
C HIS A 183 9.82 -8.84 7.96
N LEU A 184 9.71 -8.30 6.75
CA LEU A 184 9.98 -6.88 6.48
C LEU A 184 9.01 -5.98 7.26
N HIS A 185 7.71 -6.33 7.28
CA HIS A 185 6.70 -5.67 8.10
C HIS A 185 7.07 -5.68 9.58
N PHE A 186 7.49 -6.82 10.13
CA PHE A 186 7.95 -6.91 11.52
C PHE A 186 9.13 -5.97 11.81
N LEU A 187 10.15 -5.94 10.95
CA LEU A 187 11.30 -5.04 11.14
C LEU A 187 10.86 -3.58 11.15
N ILE A 188 10.01 -3.18 10.20
CA ILE A 188 9.51 -1.81 10.10
C ILE A 188 8.72 -1.44 11.36
N GLU A 189 7.80 -2.29 11.81
CA GLU A 189 6.91 -1.94 12.91
C GLU A 189 7.59 -2.04 14.28
N LYS A 190 8.22 -3.19 14.57
CA LYS A 190 8.65 -3.55 15.93
C LYS A 190 10.08 -3.14 16.27
N THR A 191 10.93 -2.88 15.29
CA THR A 191 12.37 -2.63 15.53
C THR A 191 12.77 -1.18 15.26
N ASP A 192 14.04 -0.86 15.51
CA ASP A 192 14.64 0.41 15.11
C ASP A 192 14.89 0.41 13.60
N MET A 193 14.17 1.28 12.87
CA MET A 193 14.27 1.37 11.42
C MET A 193 15.62 1.90 10.96
N GLU A 194 16.23 2.85 11.68
CA GLU A 194 17.53 3.41 11.28
C GLU A 194 18.61 2.33 11.38
N LYS A 195 18.61 1.55 12.46
CA LYS A 195 19.53 0.43 12.67
C LYS A 195 19.41 -0.63 11.57
N ASN A 196 18.17 -0.91 11.15
CA ASN A 196 17.87 -1.98 10.20
C ASN A 196 17.68 -1.49 8.75
N TRP A 197 17.90 -0.19 8.48
CA TRP A 197 17.64 0.44 7.18
C TRP A 197 18.37 -0.23 6.02
N ARG A 198 19.61 -0.68 6.26
CA ARG A 198 20.44 -1.40 5.28
C ARG A 198 19.82 -2.72 4.78
N TYR A 199 18.87 -3.29 5.53
CA TYR A 199 18.12 -4.50 5.17
C TYR A 199 16.74 -4.16 4.62
N ILE A 200 16.06 -3.20 5.27
CA ILE A 200 14.70 -2.75 4.91
C ILE A 200 14.69 -2.19 3.49
N LEU A 201 15.57 -1.22 3.20
CA LEU A 201 15.51 -0.47 1.95
C LEU A 201 15.75 -1.34 0.71
N PRO A 202 16.82 -2.17 0.61
CA PRO A 202 17.04 -2.95 -0.60
C PRO A 202 15.92 -3.95 -0.88
N LEU A 203 15.35 -4.59 0.16
CA LEU A 203 14.26 -5.54 0.00
C LEU A 203 12.96 -4.84 -0.41
N LEU A 204 12.65 -3.71 0.23
CA LEU A 204 11.48 -2.90 -0.13
C LEU A 204 11.53 -2.42 -1.58
N LEU A 205 12.68 -1.91 -2.03
CA LEU A 205 12.86 -1.48 -3.42
C LEU A 205 12.74 -2.66 -4.40
N ALA A 206 13.31 -3.83 -4.08
CA ALA A 206 13.17 -5.02 -4.92
C ALA A 206 11.70 -5.42 -5.13
N LEU A 207 10.87 -5.27 -4.09
CA LEU A 207 9.43 -5.54 -4.16
C LEU A 207 8.66 -4.44 -4.90
N LEU A 208 9.04 -3.17 -4.75
CA LEU A 208 8.47 -2.05 -5.50
C LEU A 208 8.84 -2.07 -6.99
N ASP A 209 9.95 -2.72 -7.34
CA ASP A 209 10.41 -2.90 -8.71
C ASP A 209 9.81 -4.13 -9.42
N ASP A 210 8.93 -4.91 -8.76
CA ASP A 210 8.34 -6.14 -9.32
C ASP A 210 7.58 -5.91 -10.64
N THR A 211 7.30 -6.95 -11.40
CA THR A 211 6.43 -6.81 -12.59
C THR A 211 4.96 -6.92 -12.24
N ASP A 212 4.64 -7.56 -11.11
CA ASP A 212 3.28 -7.72 -10.59
C ASP A 212 2.86 -6.50 -9.77
N VAL A 213 1.82 -5.82 -10.23
CA VAL A 213 1.28 -4.62 -9.59
C VAL A 213 0.72 -4.89 -8.19
N LEU A 214 0.28 -6.10 -7.88
CA LEU A 214 -0.24 -6.44 -6.55
C LEU A 214 0.89 -6.70 -5.55
N VAL A 215 2.06 -7.19 -6.00
CA VAL A 215 3.27 -7.22 -5.18
C VAL A 215 3.75 -5.82 -4.86
N LYS A 216 3.78 -4.93 -5.88
CA LYS A 216 4.10 -3.51 -5.67
C LYS A 216 3.15 -2.83 -4.70
N ARG A 217 1.85 -3.15 -4.76
CA ARG A 217 0.84 -2.66 -3.82
C ARG A 217 1.20 -3.04 -2.38
N GLU A 218 1.54 -4.32 -2.11
CA GLU A 218 1.96 -4.74 -0.77
C GLU A 218 3.23 -4.00 -0.32
N ALA A 219 4.17 -3.76 -1.22
CA ALA A 219 5.35 -2.96 -0.92
C ALA A 219 5.02 -1.48 -0.65
N ALA A 220 4.03 -0.91 -1.35
CA ALA A 220 3.54 0.46 -1.08
C ALA A 220 2.90 0.59 0.30
N LEU A 221 2.23 -0.46 0.80
CA LEU A 221 1.73 -0.51 2.17
C LEU A 221 2.86 -0.45 3.21
N LEU A 222 3.95 -1.16 2.96
CA LEU A 222 5.13 -1.10 3.83
C LEU A 222 5.79 0.28 3.80
N LEU A 223 5.82 0.94 2.65
CA LEU A 223 6.33 2.31 2.55
C LEU A 223 5.43 3.31 3.29
N ASP A 224 4.12 3.19 3.17
CA ASP A 224 3.13 3.97 3.93
C ASP A 224 3.40 3.82 5.44
N MET A 225 3.55 2.59 5.92
CA MET A 225 3.91 2.30 7.32
C MET A 225 5.22 2.96 7.76
N ILE A 226 6.27 2.91 6.93
CA ILE A 226 7.54 3.59 7.21
C ILE A 226 7.28 5.09 7.39
N CYS A 227 6.54 5.72 6.47
CA CYS A 227 6.27 7.15 6.51
C CYS A 227 5.45 7.52 7.76
N LEU A 228 4.39 6.79 8.08
CA LEU A 228 3.60 7.00 9.30
C LEU A 228 4.44 6.89 10.57
N LYS A 229 5.33 5.89 10.65
CA LYS A 229 6.22 5.72 11.81
C LYS A 229 7.23 6.85 11.92
N LEU A 230 7.82 7.29 10.80
CA LEU A 230 8.74 8.43 10.79
C LEU A 230 8.05 9.74 11.20
N ALA A 231 6.80 9.96 10.78
CA ALA A 231 6.03 11.14 11.16
C ALA A 231 5.79 11.26 12.68
N ILE A 232 5.80 10.14 13.41
CA ILE A 232 5.59 10.08 14.86
C ILE A 232 6.90 10.19 15.64
N ILE A 233 7.94 9.49 15.18
CA ILE A 233 9.15 9.22 16.00
C ILE A 233 10.27 10.24 15.73
N GLU A 234 10.36 10.79 14.51
CA GLU A 234 11.52 11.55 14.10
C GLU A 234 11.15 12.99 13.68
N PRO A 235 11.87 14.01 14.17
CA PRO A 235 11.73 15.34 13.60
C PRO A 235 12.17 15.28 12.13
N ILE A 236 11.34 15.82 11.24
CA ILE A 236 11.46 15.73 9.77
C ILE A 236 12.91 15.82 9.25
N PRO A 237 13.76 16.83 9.60
CA PRO A 237 15.10 16.92 9.00
C PRO A 237 16.06 15.79 9.42
N ALA A 238 15.76 15.06 10.49
CA ALA A 238 16.56 13.95 10.97
C ALA A 238 16.09 12.61 10.41
N ASN A 239 15.08 12.57 9.53
CA ASN A 239 14.52 11.29 9.16
C ASN A 239 15.39 10.47 8.20
N ILE A 240 15.28 9.14 8.32
CA ILE A 240 16.15 8.23 7.55
C ILE A 240 15.97 8.37 6.03
N ILE A 241 14.78 8.75 5.55
CA ILE A 241 14.51 8.94 4.11
C ILE A 241 15.29 10.15 3.56
N ILE A 242 15.32 11.27 4.29
CA ILE A 242 16.09 12.47 3.92
C ILE A 242 17.59 12.19 4.06
N LYS A 243 18.03 11.62 5.20
CA LYS A 243 19.43 11.26 5.45
C LYS A 243 20.01 10.35 4.34
N SER A 244 19.22 9.38 3.88
CA SER A 244 19.62 8.41 2.86
C SER A 244 19.38 8.89 1.42
N GLN A 245 18.71 10.03 1.23
CA GLN A 245 18.34 10.61 -0.08
C GLN A 245 17.56 9.63 -0.97
N THR A 246 16.63 8.88 -0.36
CA THR A 246 15.92 7.76 -1.01
C THR A 246 14.55 8.14 -1.57
N MET A 247 14.00 9.31 -1.23
CA MET A 247 12.69 9.78 -1.73
C MET A 247 12.53 9.66 -3.26
N PRO A 248 13.49 10.06 -4.11
CA PRO A 248 13.33 9.95 -5.55
C PRO A 248 13.20 8.49 -6.05
N LEU A 249 13.78 7.53 -5.32
CA LEU A 249 13.69 6.10 -5.66
C LEU A 249 12.26 5.61 -5.42
N PHE A 250 11.73 5.87 -4.23
CA PHE A 250 10.36 5.51 -3.87
C PHE A 250 9.33 6.17 -4.79
N LYS A 251 9.48 7.48 -5.07
CA LYS A 251 8.59 8.19 -6.01
C LYS A 251 8.54 7.52 -7.37
N THR A 252 9.70 7.14 -7.92
CA THR A 252 9.80 6.48 -9.23
C THR A 252 9.15 5.10 -9.19
N ALA A 253 9.38 4.34 -8.12
CA ALA A 253 8.89 2.97 -8.00
C ALA A 253 7.37 2.88 -7.78
N ILE A 254 6.75 3.87 -7.11
CA ILE A 254 5.29 3.96 -6.89
C ILE A 254 4.55 4.44 -8.15
N GLN A 255 5.19 5.24 -9.00
CA GLN A 255 4.52 5.90 -10.13
C GLN A 255 3.66 4.96 -11.02
N PRO A 256 4.09 3.73 -11.36
CA PRO A 256 3.26 2.79 -12.11
C PRO A 256 1.93 2.44 -11.41
N LEU A 257 1.91 2.39 -10.07
CA LEU A 257 0.70 2.07 -9.30
C LEU A 257 -0.34 3.19 -9.37
N LEU A 258 0.09 4.46 -9.44
CA LEU A 258 -0.80 5.61 -9.58
C LEU A 258 -1.53 5.63 -10.93
N LEU A 259 -1.05 4.83 -11.89
CA LEU A 259 -1.57 4.68 -13.24
C LEU A 259 -2.21 3.31 -13.49
N ALA A 260 -2.43 2.50 -12.45
CA ALA A 260 -3.12 1.22 -12.51
C ALA A 260 -4.63 1.42 -12.72
N LEU A 261 -5.01 1.92 -13.90
CA LEU A 261 -6.38 2.31 -14.27
C LEU A 261 -7.04 1.24 -15.16
N PRO A 262 -8.39 1.22 -15.23
CA PRO A 262 -9.20 0.31 -16.07
C PRO A 262 -8.76 0.10 -17.52
N SER A 263 -8.01 1.04 -18.11
CA SER A 263 -7.47 0.90 -19.47
C SER A 263 -6.45 -0.24 -19.63
N LEU A 264 -5.76 -0.62 -18.55
CA LEU A 264 -4.71 -1.66 -18.55
C LEU A 264 -4.81 -2.61 -17.34
N THR A 265 -5.57 -2.24 -16.32
CA THR A 265 -5.73 -3.00 -15.08
C THR A 265 -7.23 -3.17 -14.83
N PRO A 266 -7.76 -4.39 -14.59
CA PRO A 266 -9.16 -4.60 -14.26
C PRO A 266 -9.71 -3.62 -13.21
N GLU A 267 -10.97 -3.20 -13.34
CA GLU A 267 -11.60 -2.19 -12.46
C GLU A 267 -11.48 -2.56 -10.97
N THR A 268 -11.75 -3.83 -10.65
CA THR A 268 -11.70 -4.36 -9.28
C THR A 268 -10.27 -4.30 -8.70
N LYS A 269 -9.26 -4.62 -9.52
CA LYS A 269 -7.84 -4.46 -9.14
C LYS A 269 -7.43 -2.99 -8.99
N SER A 270 -7.90 -2.11 -9.86
CA SER A 270 -7.59 -0.68 -9.79
C SER A 270 -8.00 -0.08 -8.45
N VAL A 271 -9.19 -0.40 -7.94
CA VAL A 271 -9.68 0.07 -6.63
C VAL A 271 -8.73 -0.36 -5.51
N GLU A 272 -8.29 -1.63 -5.52
CA GLU A 272 -7.38 -2.17 -4.50
C GLU A 272 -5.96 -1.57 -4.55
N ILE A 273 -5.53 -1.07 -5.71
CA ILE A 273 -4.16 -0.58 -5.93
C ILE A 273 -4.05 0.92 -5.66
N LEU A 274 -5.01 1.71 -6.16
CA LEU A 274 -4.89 3.17 -6.21
C LEU A 274 -4.79 3.78 -4.81
N LEU A 275 -5.67 3.38 -3.88
CA LEU A 275 -5.69 3.96 -2.53
C LEU A 275 -4.36 3.74 -1.76
N PRO A 276 -3.83 2.51 -1.65
CA PRO A 276 -2.50 2.27 -1.12
C PRO A 276 -1.40 3.13 -1.75
N ALA A 277 -1.41 3.25 -3.08
CA ALA A 277 -0.38 3.96 -3.82
C ALA A 277 -0.42 5.48 -3.57
N TYR A 278 -1.61 6.07 -3.59
CA TYR A 278 -1.79 7.50 -3.33
C TYR A 278 -1.46 7.85 -1.87
N LYS A 279 -1.86 7.01 -0.90
CA LYS A 279 -1.46 7.22 0.51
C LYS A 279 0.05 7.18 0.68
N ALA A 280 0.70 6.14 0.17
CA ALA A 280 2.15 6.01 0.26
C ALA A 280 2.91 7.22 -0.33
N ILE A 281 2.47 7.76 -1.47
CA ILE A 281 3.13 8.95 -2.06
C ILE A 281 2.82 10.25 -1.28
N PHE A 282 1.60 10.38 -0.74
CA PHE A 282 1.24 11.53 0.10
C PHE A 282 2.07 11.56 1.38
N ASP A 283 2.11 10.43 2.08
CA ASP A 283 2.89 10.28 3.32
C ASP A 283 4.38 10.42 3.06
N LEU A 284 4.89 9.87 1.94
CA LEU A 284 6.27 10.09 1.52
C LEU A 284 6.59 11.57 1.35
N PHE A 285 5.79 12.34 0.61
CA PHE A 285 6.04 13.78 0.44
C PHE A 285 5.99 14.53 1.76
N GLN A 286 5.04 14.21 2.63
CA GLN A 286 4.88 14.87 3.93
C GLN A 286 6.08 14.66 4.85
N VAL A 287 6.70 13.48 4.85
CA VAL A 287 7.87 13.21 5.69
C VAL A 287 9.20 13.57 5.02
N SER A 288 9.28 13.61 3.69
CA SER A 288 10.57 13.75 3.00
C SER A 288 10.86 15.13 2.41
N ILE A 289 9.85 16.00 2.29
CA ILE A 289 10.02 17.35 1.72
C ILE A 289 9.87 18.39 2.83
N THR A 290 10.98 19.05 3.18
CA THR A 290 11.00 20.10 4.20
C THR A 290 10.71 21.48 3.62
N ASP A 291 11.06 21.72 2.35
CA ASP A 291 10.79 22.98 1.68
C ASP A 291 9.32 23.07 1.23
N LYS A 292 8.64 24.10 1.70
CA LYS A 292 7.19 24.27 1.46
C LYS A 292 6.86 24.48 -0.02
N LEU A 293 7.73 25.17 -0.77
CA LEU A 293 7.52 25.41 -2.19
C LEU A 293 7.73 24.12 -2.99
N GLU A 294 8.76 23.34 -2.68
CA GLU A 294 9.00 22.02 -3.25
C GLU A 294 7.84 21.06 -2.96
N PHE A 295 7.30 21.08 -1.74
CA PHE A 295 6.13 20.28 -1.36
C PHE A 295 4.91 20.65 -2.22
N TYR A 296 4.61 21.94 -2.34
CA TYR A 296 3.50 22.43 -3.17
C TYR A 296 3.67 22.12 -4.65
N ASN A 297 4.89 22.23 -5.17
CA ASN A 297 5.18 21.85 -6.55
C ASN A 297 5.00 20.34 -6.77
N SER A 298 5.42 19.51 -5.81
CA SER A 298 5.25 18.06 -5.88
C SER A 298 3.79 17.64 -5.81
N MET A 299 3.01 18.27 -4.92
CA MET A 299 1.56 18.03 -4.81
C MET A 299 0.82 18.52 -6.05
N SER A 300 1.17 19.70 -6.59
CA SER A 300 0.58 20.23 -7.81
C SER A 300 0.86 19.34 -9.03
N ALA A 301 2.09 18.86 -9.17
CA ALA A 301 2.46 17.91 -10.22
C ALA A 301 1.68 16.59 -10.07
N LEU A 302 1.60 16.04 -8.84
CA LEU A 302 0.82 14.82 -8.59
C LEU A 302 -0.65 15.00 -8.98
N LEU A 303 -1.27 16.12 -8.60
CA LEU A 303 -2.66 16.42 -8.94
C LEU A 303 -2.88 16.56 -10.45
N ASN A 304 -2.03 17.31 -11.13
CA ASN A 304 -2.20 17.67 -12.54
C ASN A 304 -1.75 16.58 -13.51
N ASP A 305 -0.69 15.84 -13.17
CA ASP A 305 -0.11 14.84 -14.05
C ASP A 305 -0.75 13.46 -13.88
N THR A 306 -1.36 13.20 -12.70
CA THR A 306 -1.93 11.88 -12.39
C THR A 306 -3.38 11.94 -11.95
N LEU A 307 -3.72 12.56 -10.81
CA LEU A 307 -5.02 12.39 -10.17
C LEU A 307 -6.20 12.96 -10.98
N LEU A 308 -6.14 14.23 -11.39
CA LEU A 308 -7.21 14.84 -12.21
C LEU A 308 -7.35 14.18 -13.59
N PRO A 309 -6.26 13.87 -14.33
CA PRO A 309 -6.36 13.07 -15.55
C PRO A 309 -6.99 11.69 -15.33
N SER A 310 -6.65 11.00 -14.24
CA SER A 310 -7.22 9.69 -13.90
C SER A 310 -8.73 9.78 -13.65
N ILE A 311 -9.19 10.79 -12.91
CA ILE A 311 -10.62 11.05 -12.69
C ILE A 311 -11.34 11.27 -14.03
N GLY A 312 -10.77 12.11 -14.91
CA GLY A 312 -11.36 12.38 -16.22
C GLY A 312 -11.43 11.15 -17.13
N LYS A 313 -10.41 10.28 -17.10
CA LYS A 313 -10.35 9.05 -17.89
C LYS A 313 -11.24 7.93 -17.35
N CYS A 314 -11.43 7.88 -16.04
CA CYS A 314 -12.14 6.77 -15.39
C CYS A 314 -13.62 7.05 -15.13
N LYS A 315 -14.17 8.15 -15.65
CA LYS A 315 -15.57 8.56 -15.44
C LYS A 315 -16.62 7.49 -15.80
N ASP A 316 -16.27 6.57 -16.70
CA ASP A 316 -17.13 5.46 -17.13
C ASP A 316 -17.09 4.25 -16.18
N TYR A 317 -16.15 4.25 -15.22
CA TYR A 317 -15.93 3.20 -14.22
C TYR A 317 -16.35 3.75 -12.85
N ALA A 318 -17.58 3.42 -12.43
CA ALA A 318 -18.20 4.04 -11.26
C ALA A 318 -17.41 3.77 -9.96
N GLN A 319 -16.86 2.56 -9.78
CA GLN A 319 -16.14 2.23 -8.56
C GLN A 319 -14.79 2.97 -8.49
N VAL A 320 -14.04 2.96 -9.59
CA VAL A 320 -12.75 3.66 -9.68
C VAL A 320 -12.95 5.19 -9.60
N SER A 321 -14.00 5.73 -10.21
CA SER A 321 -14.33 7.16 -10.10
C SER A 321 -14.63 7.57 -8.66
N LEU A 322 -15.37 6.74 -7.93
CA LEU A 322 -15.65 6.98 -6.51
C LEU A 322 -14.33 6.99 -5.72
N GLU A 323 -13.50 5.96 -5.89
CA GLU A 323 -12.22 5.81 -5.19
C GLU A 323 -11.28 7.01 -5.45
N LEU A 324 -11.11 7.39 -6.72
CA LEU A 324 -10.30 8.56 -7.09
C LEU A 324 -10.85 9.86 -6.53
N THR A 325 -12.17 9.99 -6.38
CA THR A 325 -12.79 11.19 -5.78
C THR A 325 -12.53 11.24 -4.28
N LEU A 326 -12.58 10.11 -3.57
CA LEU A 326 -12.23 10.01 -2.15
C LEU A 326 -10.73 10.31 -1.93
N ILE A 327 -9.86 9.79 -2.80
CA ILE A 327 -8.43 10.11 -2.81
C ILE A 327 -8.20 11.62 -3.04
N LEU A 328 -8.95 12.24 -3.95
CA LEU A 328 -8.88 13.69 -4.17
C LEU A 328 -9.31 14.49 -2.94
N GLN A 329 -10.32 14.02 -2.21
CA GLN A 329 -10.72 14.65 -0.96
C GLN A 329 -9.58 14.60 0.07
N GLU A 330 -8.99 13.43 0.30
CA GLU A 330 -7.84 13.27 1.20
C GLU A 330 -6.64 14.13 0.76
N PHE A 331 -6.36 14.17 -0.55
CA PHE A 331 -5.32 15.00 -1.13
C PHE A 331 -5.49 16.49 -0.79
N LEU A 332 -6.72 17.01 -0.89
CA LEU A 332 -7.01 18.42 -0.60
C LEU A 332 -6.84 18.74 0.88
N GLN A 333 -7.26 17.82 1.75
CA GLN A 333 -7.06 17.95 3.20
C GLN A 333 -5.56 18.03 3.55
N ARG A 334 -4.74 17.17 2.92
CA ARG A 334 -3.28 17.17 3.11
C ARG A 334 -2.59 18.42 2.54
N CYS A 335 -3.18 19.07 1.53
CA CYS A 335 -2.68 20.35 1.02
C CYS A 335 -2.96 21.54 1.97
N GLY A 336 -3.90 21.41 2.90
CA GLY A 336 -4.30 22.50 3.79
C GLY A 336 -4.67 23.76 3.01
N ASP A 337 -4.09 24.91 3.38
CA ASP A 337 -4.36 26.19 2.71
C ASP A 337 -4.00 26.23 1.21
N PHE A 338 -3.06 25.38 0.75
CA PHE A 338 -2.67 25.35 -0.65
C PHE A 338 -3.80 24.84 -1.56
N SER A 339 -4.77 24.09 -1.02
CA SER A 339 -5.98 23.65 -1.74
C SER A 339 -6.75 24.81 -2.40
N LYS A 340 -6.69 26.01 -1.82
CA LYS A 340 -7.30 27.24 -2.37
C LYS A 340 -6.74 27.59 -3.76
N VAL A 341 -5.44 27.36 -3.97
CA VAL A 341 -4.78 27.60 -5.26
C VAL A 341 -5.20 26.55 -6.29
N LEU A 342 -5.39 25.31 -5.84
CA LEU A 342 -5.77 24.17 -6.68
C LEU A 342 -7.27 24.12 -7.00
N THR A 343 -8.07 24.94 -6.32
CA THR A 343 -9.54 24.92 -6.43
C THR A 343 -10.04 25.05 -7.87
N LYS A 344 -9.45 25.94 -8.67
CA LYS A 344 -9.91 26.19 -10.05
C LYS A 344 -9.85 24.92 -10.90
N GLN A 345 -8.68 24.25 -10.92
CA GLN A 345 -8.48 23.04 -11.71
C GLN A 345 -9.34 21.88 -11.21
N VAL A 346 -9.47 21.74 -9.89
CA VAL A 346 -10.31 20.70 -9.26
C VAL A 346 -11.77 20.88 -9.66
N ILE A 347 -12.35 22.07 -9.44
CA ILE A 347 -13.75 22.34 -9.76
C ILE A 347 -14.02 22.06 -11.24
N TYR A 348 -13.19 22.56 -12.15
CA TYR A 348 -13.46 22.39 -13.58
C TYR A 348 -13.38 20.95 -14.05
N THR A 349 -12.43 20.16 -13.53
CA THR A 349 -12.38 18.72 -13.80
C THR A 349 -13.64 18.02 -13.28
N LEU A 350 -14.04 18.31 -12.05
CA LEU A 350 -15.21 17.69 -11.43
C LEU A 350 -16.54 18.07 -12.11
N LEU A 351 -16.71 19.34 -12.49
CA LEU A 351 -17.86 19.78 -13.28
C LEU A 351 -17.92 19.06 -14.63
N THR A 352 -16.77 18.83 -15.27
CA THR A 352 -16.70 18.08 -16.54
C THR A 352 -17.21 16.64 -16.36
N VAL A 353 -16.86 15.98 -15.25
CA VAL A 353 -17.35 14.63 -14.91
C VAL A 353 -18.86 14.65 -14.64
N LEU A 354 -19.36 15.62 -13.86
CA LEU A 354 -20.80 15.75 -13.59
C LEU A 354 -21.62 16.09 -14.83
N MET A 355 -20.99 16.66 -15.86
CA MET A 355 -21.63 16.93 -17.14
C MET A 355 -21.74 15.71 -18.04
N ASP A 356 -21.19 14.56 -17.66
CA ASP A 356 -21.37 13.30 -18.37
C ASP A 356 -22.85 12.82 -18.32
N PRO A 357 -23.45 12.42 -19.45
CA PRO A 357 -24.85 11.98 -19.48
C PRO A 357 -25.12 10.74 -18.62
N TYR A 358 -24.13 9.86 -18.43
CA TYR A 358 -24.27 8.61 -17.69
C TYR A 358 -24.01 8.75 -16.19
N ILE A 359 -23.56 9.91 -15.70
CA ILE A 359 -23.28 10.11 -14.28
C ILE A 359 -24.51 9.87 -13.38
N SER A 360 -25.71 10.02 -13.93
CA SER A 360 -26.98 9.74 -13.25
C SER A 360 -27.15 8.28 -12.80
N PHE A 361 -26.39 7.36 -13.40
CA PHE A 361 -26.33 5.95 -12.99
C PHE A 361 -25.37 5.68 -11.83
N ALA A 362 -24.54 6.66 -11.45
CA ALA A 362 -23.54 6.55 -10.39
C ALA A 362 -23.78 7.58 -9.25
N PRO A 363 -24.89 7.48 -8.49
CA PRO A 363 -25.25 8.48 -7.48
C PRO A 363 -24.20 8.64 -6.36
N ALA A 364 -23.48 7.57 -6.00
CA ALA A 364 -22.39 7.64 -5.03
C ALA A 364 -21.24 8.55 -5.52
N VAL A 365 -20.90 8.46 -6.82
CA VAL A 365 -19.89 9.32 -7.44
C VAL A 365 -20.37 10.76 -7.46
N VAL A 366 -21.65 11.00 -7.84
CA VAL A 366 -22.25 12.35 -7.80
C VAL A 366 -22.12 12.95 -6.40
N SER A 367 -22.57 12.24 -5.36
CA SER A 367 -22.49 12.73 -3.98
C SER A 367 -21.05 13.04 -3.56
N ALA A 368 -20.11 12.14 -3.84
CA ALA A 368 -18.70 12.35 -3.51
C ALA A 368 -18.12 13.60 -4.20
N ILE A 369 -18.43 13.80 -5.49
CA ILE A 369 -17.97 14.97 -6.24
C ILE A 369 -18.58 16.25 -5.68
N LEU A 370 -19.89 16.27 -5.39
CA LEU A 370 -20.55 17.45 -4.82
C LEU A 370 -19.93 17.84 -3.48
N LEU A 371 -19.60 16.88 -2.62
CA LEU A 371 -18.91 17.13 -1.35
C LEU A 371 -17.53 17.77 -1.56
N VAL A 372 -16.72 17.27 -2.50
CA VAL A 372 -15.41 17.87 -2.82
C VAL A 372 -15.56 19.30 -3.35
N ILE A 373 -16.53 19.55 -4.24
CA ILE A 373 -16.79 20.92 -4.73
C ILE A 373 -17.22 21.82 -3.56
N GLN A 374 -18.07 21.36 -2.65
CA GLN A 374 -18.49 22.12 -1.47
C GLN A 374 -17.31 22.47 -0.58
N GLU A 375 -16.40 21.53 -0.32
CA GLU A 375 -15.18 21.74 0.47
C GLU A 375 -14.25 22.78 -0.20
N CYS A 376 -14.07 22.69 -1.51
CA CYS A 376 -13.35 23.70 -2.29
C CYS A 376 -14.03 25.08 -2.21
N MET A 377 -15.36 25.16 -2.25
CA MET A 377 -16.07 26.44 -2.15
C MET A 377 -15.97 27.03 -0.74
N ALA A 378 -16.15 26.21 0.30
CA ALA A 378 -16.13 26.65 1.69
C ALA A 378 -14.76 27.21 2.11
N SER A 379 -13.68 26.67 1.55
CA SER A 379 -12.32 27.16 1.79
C SER A 379 -11.99 28.48 1.07
N ASN A 380 -12.83 28.94 0.15
CA ASN A 380 -12.61 30.15 -0.64
C ASN A 380 -13.42 31.36 -0.19
N SER A 381 -12.90 32.57 -0.42
CA SER A 381 -13.62 33.81 -0.13
C SER A 381 -14.87 33.96 -1.01
N ALA A 382 -15.85 34.76 -0.56
CA ALA A 382 -17.06 35.06 -1.35
C ALA A 382 -16.73 35.59 -2.76
N GLU A 383 -15.72 36.45 -2.87
CA GLU A 383 -15.31 37.02 -4.15
C GLU A 383 -14.69 35.97 -5.09
N SER A 384 -13.91 35.02 -4.55
CA SER A 384 -13.39 33.90 -5.34
C SER A 384 -14.50 32.96 -5.80
N ARG A 385 -15.52 32.71 -4.96
CA ARG A 385 -16.67 31.85 -5.30
C ARG A 385 -17.48 32.37 -6.49
N LYS A 386 -17.65 33.70 -6.60
CA LYS A 386 -18.38 34.32 -7.73
C LYS A 386 -17.80 33.96 -9.10
N ARG A 387 -16.50 33.67 -9.18
CA ARG A 387 -15.83 33.27 -10.44
C ARG A 387 -16.37 31.97 -11.01
N PHE A 388 -16.92 31.10 -10.17
CA PHE A 388 -17.46 29.80 -10.56
C PHE A 388 -18.99 29.80 -10.72
N LYS A 389 -19.65 30.95 -10.48
CA LYS A 389 -21.11 31.04 -10.38
C LYS A 389 -21.85 30.44 -11.56
N TYR A 390 -21.53 30.89 -12.78
CA TYR A 390 -22.26 30.47 -13.96
C TYR A 390 -22.01 28.99 -14.31
N ASP A 391 -20.76 28.53 -14.18
CA ASP A 391 -20.39 27.15 -14.47
C ASP A 391 -21.06 26.17 -13.51
N VAL A 392 -21.07 26.49 -12.21
CA VAL A 392 -21.70 25.67 -11.17
C VAL A 392 -23.23 25.67 -11.34
N LEU A 393 -23.86 26.83 -11.50
CA LEU A 393 -25.32 26.90 -11.68
C LEU A 393 -25.77 26.15 -12.94
N GLY A 394 -25.04 26.30 -14.04
CA GLY A 394 -25.33 25.58 -15.29
C GLY A 394 -25.22 24.06 -15.11
N CYS A 395 -24.13 23.59 -14.49
CA CYS A 395 -23.92 22.17 -14.22
C CYS A 395 -24.98 21.60 -13.29
N MET A 396 -25.28 22.26 -12.16
CA MET A 396 -26.29 21.83 -11.20
C MET A 396 -27.69 21.75 -11.82
N GLY A 397 -28.06 22.71 -12.67
CA GLY A 397 -29.34 22.70 -13.37
C GLY A 397 -29.48 21.50 -14.34
N ILE A 398 -28.42 21.17 -15.06
CA ILE A 398 -28.38 20.00 -15.95
C ILE A 398 -28.40 18.70 -15.15
N LEU A 399 -27.59 18.61 -14.09
CA LEU A 399 -27.52 17.46 -13.21
C LEU A 399 -28.88 17.16 -12.56
N LYS A 400 -29.54 18.19 -12.00
CA LYS A 400 -30.88 18.05 -11.38
C LYS A 400 -31.90 17.51 -12.38
N ARG A 401 -31.93 18.04 -13.60
CA ARG A 401 -32.83 17.55 -14.66
C ARG A 401 -32.56 16.09 -15.01
N ARG A 402 -31.30 15.68 -15.13
CA ARG A 402 -30.93 14.29 -15.45
C ARG A 402 -31.33 13.32 -14.35
N LEU A 403 -31.11 13.69 -13.09
CA LEU A 403 -31.49 12.84 -11.96
C LEU A 403 -33.01 12.74 -11.79
N GLN A 404 -33.76 13.82 -12.03
CA GLN A 404 -35.23 13.83 -11.98
C GLN A 404 -35.90 12.99 -13.08
N ASN A 405 -35.26 12.88 -14.24
CA ASN A 405 -35.77 12.05 -15.34
C ASN A 405 -35.59 10.55 -15.10
N ARG A 406 -34.95 10.13 -14.00
CA ARG A 406 -34.82 8.73 -13.61
C ARG A 406 -36.10 8.30 -12.88
N GLU A 407 -36.64 7.12 -13.21
CA GLU A 407 -37.85 6.55 -12.58
C GLU A 407 -37.72 6.28 -11.07
N ASN A 408 -36.54 6.48 -10.48
CA ASN A 408 -36.29 6.42 -9.05
C ASN A 408 -36.17 7.84 -8.49
N HIS A 409 -36.95 8.15 -7.46
CA HIS A 409 -36.92 9.42 -6.74
C HIS A 409 -35.48 9.91 -6.51
N LEU A 410 -35.25 11.19 -6.82
CA LEU A 410 -34.00 11.88 -6.53
C LEU A 410 -33.64 11.64 -5.05
N ASP A 411 -32.44 11.14 -4.80
CA ASP A 411 -31.94 10.98 -3.43
C ASP A 411 -31.97 12.36 -2.75
N ALA A 412 -32.75 12.48 -1.68
CA ALA A 412 -32.92 13.73 -0.93
C ALA A 412 -31.58 14.30 -0.44
N ASN A 413 -30.59 13.43 -0.21
CA ASN A 413 -29.24 13.86 0.14
C ASN A 413 -28.55 14.61 -1.02
N ILE A 414 -28.64 14.08 -2.24
CA ILE A 414 -28.05 14.72 -3.43
C ILE A 414 -28.77 16.03 -3.74
N GLU A 415 -30.10 16.09 -3.58
CA GLU A 415 -30.84 17.34 -3.75
C GLU A 415 -30.37 18.41 -2.75
N GLY A 416 -30.26 18.06 -1.47
CA GLY A 416 -29.73 18.97 -0.44
C GLY A 416 -28.31 19.45 -0.77
N GLN A 417 -27.43 18.56 -1.26
CA GLN A 417 -26.08 18.95 -1.66
C GLN A 417 -26.06 19.92 -2.85
N ILE A 418 -26.93 19.72 -3.84
CA ILE A 418 -27.08 20.65 -4.97
C ILE A 418 -27.53 22.03 -4.47
N GLU A 419 -28.53 22.07 -3.58
CA GLU A 419 -29.03 23.33 -3.02
C GLU A 419 -27.97 24.09 -2.23
N VAL A 420 -27.18 23.39 -1.42
CA VAL A 420 -26.03 23.98 -0.70
C VAL A 420 -25.06 24.64 -1.67
N LEU A 421 -24.72 23.98 -2.78
CA LEU A 421 -23.81 24.54 -3.78
C LEU A 421 -24.38 25.76 -4.50
N VAL A 422 -25.66 25.69 -4.89
CA VAL A 422 -26.38 26.82 -5.52
C VAL A 422 -26.39 28.03 -4.59
N ASN A 423 -26.66 27.82 -3.30
CA ASN A 423 -26.64 28.89 -2.31
C ASN A 423 -25.22 29.47 -2.11
N CYS A 424 -24.19 28.61 -2.09
CA CYS A 424 -22.80 29.03 -1.92
C CYS A 424 -22.30 30.00 -3.00
N VAL A 425 -22.81 29.92 -4.24
CA VAL A 425 -22.38 30.77 -5.37
C VAL A 425 -23.32 31.95 -5.65
N ASN A 426 -24.45 32.03 -4.95
CA ASN A 426 -25.43 33.11 -5.08
C ASN A 426 -25.26 34.26 -4.07
N ILE A 427 -24.28 34.15 -3.17
CA ILE A 427 -23.81 35.22 -2.26
C ILE A 427 -23.00 36.25 -3.04
#